data_AF-A0A537NXB0-F1
#
_entry.id   AF-A0A537NXB0-F1
#
_cell.length_a   1.000
_cell.length_b   1.000
_cell.length_c   1.000
_cell.angle_alpha   90.00
_cell.angle_beta   90.00
_cell.angle_gamma   90.00
#
_symmetry.space_group_name_H-M   'P 1'
#
loop_
_entity.id
_entity.type
_entity.pdbx_description
1 polymer ?
#
loop_
_entity_poly.entity_id
_entity_poly.type
_entity_poly.pdbx_seq_one_letter_code
_entity_poly.pdbx_strand_id
1 'polypeptide(L)'
;MASDEQVGRQILSIFMQHKVGASGVLRRNHFIDVRDADFQRGLNKAVENRWIKIKLRDRYTYELTEAGLAAGLNAGFPPKPLG
;
A
#
# COMPACT_ATOMS: atom_id res chain seq x y z
N MET A 1 -13.83 -0.54 13.87
CA MET A 1 -13.48 -0.31 12.44
C MET A 1 -12.11 0.34 12.42
N ALA A 2 -11.19 -0.10 11.57
CA ALA A 2 -9.92 0.60 11.39
C ALA A 2 -10.19 1.98 10.74
N SER A 3 -9.43 3.00 11.10
CA SER A 3 -9.46 4.30 10.44
C SER A 3 -8.90 4.18 9.02
N ASP A 4 -9.34 5.04 8.10
CA ASP A 4 -8.87 5.07 6.70
C ASP A 4 -7.35 5.15 6.60
N GLU A 5 -6.73 5.91 7.52
CA GLU A 5 -5.28 6.04 7.57
C GLU A 5 -4.61 4.73 8.01
N GLN A 6 -5.19 4.01 8.98
CA GLN A 6 -4.66 2.72 9.42
C GLN A 6 -4.72 1.70 8.29
N VAL A 7 -5.81 1.68 7.52
CA VAL A 7 -5.91 0.82 6.34
C VAL A 7 -4.94 1.26 5.24
N GLY A 8 -4.75 2.56 5.04
CA GLY A 8 -3.72 3.08 4.14
C GLY A 8 -2.30 2.62 4.52
N ARG A 9 -1.97 2.60 5.81
CA ARG A 9 -0.69 2.05 6.32
C ARG A 9 -0.61 0.54 6.16
N GLN A 10 -1.71 -0.19 6.32
CA GLN A 10 -1.77 -1.63 6.04
C GLN A 10 -1.46 -1.93 4.57
N ILE A 11 -1.98 -1.12 3.64
CA ILE A 11 -1.66 -1.21 2.22
C ILE A 11 -0.15 -1.04 2.00
N LEU A 12 0.48 -0.04 2.63
CA LEU A 12 1.94 0.15 2.55
C LEU A 12 2.73 -1.02 3.13
N SER A 13 2.26 -1.63 4.22
CA SER A 13 2.89 -2.81 4.78
C SER A 13 2.96 -3.96 3.78
N ILE A 14 1.97 -4.12 2.90
CA ILE A 14 1.96 -5.17 1.86
C ILE A 14 3.05 -4.89 0.82
N PHE A 15 3.26 -3.64 0.42
CA PHE A 15 4.40 -3.26 -0.42
C PHE A 15 5.74 -3.60 0.24
N MET A 16 5.89 -3.33 1.54
CA MET A 16 7.12 -3.64 2.28
C MET A 16 7.36 -5.14 2.41
N GLN A 17 6.31 -5.93 2.65
CA GLN A 17 6.37 -7.39 2.70
C GLN A 17 6.84 -8.00 1.38
N HIS A 18 6.41 -7.43 0.25
CA HIS A 18 6.86 -7.81 -1.08
C HIS A 18 8.20 -7.16 -1.49
N LYS A 19 8.87 -6.43 -0.59
CA LYS A 19 10.15 -5.74 -0.83
C LYS A 19 10.11 -4.80 -2.04
N VAL A 20 8.97 -4.14 -2.25
CA VAL A 20 8.75 -3.24 -3.37
C VAL A 20 9.42 -1.90 -3.07
N GLY A 21 10.37 -1.51 -3.93
CA GLY A 21 11.01 -0.19 -3.88
C GLY A 21 10.13 0.93 -4.42
N ALA A 22 10.61 2.17 -4.32
CA ALA A 22 9.97 3.31 -4.96
C ALA A 22 9.81 3.07 -6.47
N SER A 23 8.68 3.52 -7.04
CA SER A 23 8.23 3.24 -8.41
C SER A 23 7.95 1.76 -8.73
N GLY A 24 8.13 0.87 -7.75
CA GLY A 24 7.68 -0.51 -7.85
C GLY A 24 6.16 -0.61 -7.78
N VAL A 25 5.61 -1.71 -8.30
CA VAL A 25 4.16 -1.87 -8.46
C VAL A 25 3.66 -3.16 -7.82
N LEU A 26 2.43 -3.11 -7.30
CA LEU A 26 1.65 -4.29 -6.93
C LEU A 26 0.27 -4.25 -7.58
N ARG A 27 -0.26 -5.44 -7.87
CA ARG A 27 -1.62 -5.60 -8.38
C ARG A 27 -2.63 -5.89 -7.28
N ARG A 28 -3.92 -5.66 -7.55
CA ARG A 28 -5.05 -5.87 -6.62
C ARG A 28 -5.06 -7.25 -5.95
N ASN A 29 -4.60 -8.30 -6.63
CA ASN A 29 -4.51 -9.67 -6.10
C ASN A 29 -3.59 -9.80 -4.88
N HIS A 30 -2.56 -8.96 -4.73
CA HIS A 30 -1.68 -8.95 -3.55
C HIS A 30 -2.37 -8.40 -2.30
N PHE A 31 -3.54 -7.79 -2.44
CA PHE A 31 -4.29 -7.17 -1.36
C PHE A 31 -5.55 -7.98 -1.01
N ILE A 32 -5.61 -9.26 -1.36
CA ILE A 32 -6.82 -10.10 -1.19
C ILE A 32 -7.20 -10.26 0.29
N ASP A 33 -6.24 -10.18 1.20
CA ASP A 33 -6.45 -10.25 2.65
C ASP A 33 -7.07 -8.98 3.24
N VAL A 34 -7.15 -7.89 2.45
CA VAL A 34 -7.83 -6.65 2.83
C VAL A 34 -9.25 -6.69 2.28
N ARG A 35 -10.23 -6.59 3.18
CA ARG A 35 -11.67 -6.51 2.82
C ARG A 35 -11.90 -5.39 1.82
N ASP A 36 -12.71 -5.62 0.79
CA ASP A 36 -12.92 -4.66 -0.31
C ASP A 36 -13.33 -3.25 0.16
N ALA A 37 -14.27 -3.16 1.10
CA ALA A 37 -14.74 -1.88 1.63
C ALA A 37 -13.64 -1.09 2.36
N ASP A 38 -12.80 -1.79 3.13
CA ASP A 38 -11.65 -1.19 3.81
C ASP A 38 -10.56 -0.85 2.79
N PHE A 39 -10.32 -1.72 1.82
CA PHE A 39 -9.34 -1.54 0.76
C PHE A 39 -9.59 -0.25 -0.02
N GLN A 40 -10.82 0.00 -0.48
CA GLN A 40 -11.11 1.22 -1.23
C GLN A 40 -10.88 2.49 -0.39
N ARG A 41 -11.25 2.47 0.90
CA ARG A 41 -11.03 3.59 1.82
C ARG A 41 -9.55 3.85 2.08
N GLY A 42 -8.80 2.80 2.38
CA GLY A 42 -7.35 2.87 2.56
C GLY A 42 -6.63 3.28 1.29
N LEU A 43 -7.08 2.81 0.12
CA LEU A 43 -6.53 3.17 -1.19
C LEU A 43 -6.74 4.66 -1.45
N ASN A 44 -7.95 5.17 -1.25
CA ASN A 44 -8.25 6.59 -1.40
C ASN A 44 -7.34 7.43 -0.48
N LYS A 45 -7.17 7.01 0.78
CA LYS A 45 -6.32 7.74 1.74
C LYS A 45 -4.84 7.68 1.39
N ALA A 46 -4.36 6.53 0.90
CA ALA A 46 -2.98 6.37 0.45
C ALA A 46 -2.69 7.19 -0.82
N VAL A 47 -3.65 7.35 -1.72
CA VAL A 47 -3.54 8.25 -2.88
C VAL A 47 -3.57 9.72 -2.45
N GLU A 48 -4.47 10.10 -1.54
CA GLU A 48 -4.56 11.46 -0.97
C GLU A 48 -3.24 11.89 -0.32
N ASN A 49 -2.63 11.00 0.48
CA ASN A 49 -1.33 11.21 1.12
C ASN A 49 -0.14 11.06 0.16
N ARG A 50 -0.38 10.82 -1.13
CA ARG A 50 0.63 10.59 -2.18
C ARG A 50 1.56 9.41 -1.89
N TRP A 51 1.14 8.45 -1.08
CA TRP A 51 1.92 7.25 -0.79
C TRP A 51 1.92 6.26 -1.94
N ILE A 52 0.83 6.22 -2.71
CA ILE A 52 0.70 5.38 -3.90
C ILE A 52 0.08 6.16 -5.06
N LYS A 53 0.26 5.65 -6.28
CA LYS A 53 -0.40 6.13 -7.50
C LYS A 53 -1.13 4.96 -8.17
N ILE A 54 -2.31 5.22 -8.70
CA ILE A 54 -3.02 4.25 -9.54
C ILE A 54 -2.54 4.44 -10.98
N LYS A 55 -2.10 3.37 -11.66
CA LYS A 55 -1.68 3.48 -13.06
C LYS A 55 -2.89 3.73 -13.96
N LEU A 56 -2.84 4.80 -14.75
CA LEU A 56 -3.96 5.20 -15.63
C LEU A 56 -4.35 4.13 -16.65
N ARG A 57 -3.36 3.38 -17.16
CA ARG A 57 -3.57 2.29 -18.14
C ARG A 57 -4.02 0.98 -17.50
N ASP A 58 -3.79 0.79 -16.21
CA ASP A 58 -4.15 -0.41 -15.46
C ASP A 58 -4.61 -0.03 -14.06
N ARG A 59 -5.92 0.13 -13.90
CA ARG A 59 -6.57 0.59 -12.67
C ARG A 59 -6.43 -0.39 -11.50
N TYR A 60 -5.94 -1.60 -11.76
CA TYR A 60 -5.67 -2.63 -10.75
C TYR A 60 -4.19 -2.72 -10.40
N THR A 61 -3.35 -1.85 -10.97
CA THR A 61 -1.93 -1.72 -10.65
C THR A 61 -1.67 -0.44 -9.87
N TYR A 62 -1.06 -0.60 -8.70
CA TYR A 62 -0.73 0.46 -7.76
C TYR A 62 0.78 0.60 -7.67
N GLU A 63 1.26 1.82 -7.88
CA GLU A 63 2.68 2.17 -7.83
C GLU A 63 3.01 2.82 -6.49
N LEU A 64 4.06 2.32 -5.84
CA LEU A 64 4.58 2.90 -4.60
C LEU A 64 5.38 4.16 -4.91
N THR A 65 5.11 5.26 -4.23
CA THR A 65 5.92 6.48 -4.34
C THR A 65 7.06 6.48 -3.34
N GLU A 66 8.03 7.38 -3.53
CA GLU A 66 9.08 7.63 -2.51
C GLU A 66 8.48 8.02 -1.16
N ALA A 67 7.43 8.84 -1.15
CA ALA A 67 6.72 9.24 0.08
C ALA A 67 6.04 8.04 0.75
N GLY A 68 5.48 7.11 -0.03
CA GLY A 68 4.88 5.88 0.49
C GLY A 68 5.91 4.91 1.06
N LEU A 69 7.06 4.79 0.40
CA LEU A 69 8.18 4.01 0.92
C LEU A 69 8.69 4.59 2.24
N ALA A 70 8.94 5.90 2.31
CA ALA A 70 9.35 6.56 3.54
C ALA A 70 8.30 6.40 4.66
N ALA A 71 7.01 6.52 4.34
CA ALA A 71 5.93 6.32 5.31
C ALA A 71 5.84 4.86 5.80
N GLY A 72 6.05 3.88 4.91
CA GLY A 72 6.08 2.46 5.25
C GLY A 72 7.25 2.09 6.16
N LEU A 73 8.43 2.64 5.88
CA LEU A 73 9.63 2.45 6.71
C LEU A 73 9.49 3.12 8.09
N ASN A 74 8.98 4.37 8.12
CA ASN A 74 8.75 5.10 9.39
C ASN A 74 7.64 4.48 10.26
N ALA A 75 6.69 3.77 9.66
CA ALA A 75 5.64 3.08 10.40
C ALA A 75 6.15 1.84 11.15
N GLY A 76 7.45 1.53 11.07
CA GLY A 76 8.05 0.42 11.81
C GLY A 76 7.50 -0.93 11.36
N PHE A 77 7.14 -1.09 10.09
CA PHE A 77 6.86 -2.39 9.50
C PHE A 77 8.20 -3.02 9.09
N PRO A 78 8.84 -3.84 9.95
CA PRO A 78 10.00 -4.60 9.49
C PRO A 78 9.55 -5.48 8.32
N PRO A 79 10.39 -5.66 7.28
CA PRO A 79 10.14 -6.70 6.30
C PRO A 79 10.04 -8.02 7.08
N LYS A 80 8.86 -8.66 7.05
CA LYS A 80 8.62 -9.91 7.77
C LYS A 80 9.72 -10.91 7.38
N PRO A 81 10.47 -11.50 8.33
CA PRO A 81 11.29 -12.65 8.00
C PRO A 81 10.33 -13.78 7.62
N LEU A 82 10.42 -14.25 6.39
CA LEU A 82 9.80 -15.50 5.98
C LEU A 82 10.50 -16.60 6.78
N GLY A 83 9.75 -17.20 7.72
CA GLY A 83 10.12 -18.48 8.34
C GLY A 83 9.84 -19.63 7.40
#